data_AF-A0A316VNK1-F1
#
_entry.id   AF-A0A316VNK1-F1
#
_cell.length_a   1.000
_cell.length_b   1.000
_cell.length_c   1.000
_cell.angle_alpha   90.00
_cell.angle_beta   90.00
_cell.angle_gamma   90.00
#
_symmetry.space_group_name_H-M   'P 1'
#
loop_
_entity.id
_entity.type
_entity.pdbx_description
1 polymer ?
#
loop_
_entity_poly.entity_id
_entity_poly.type
_entity_poly.pdbx_seq_one_letter_code
_entity_poly.pdbx_strand_id
1 'polypeptide(L)'
;MKFFAITAFLLALGLALVVAQETKWPNPAYSYRADKHPDGMGVIPIREAWNDVCFSYSGAYSVYDEKSNESLCYTEDMRDVGPDCIKSLQEKEKDKWAFTKISNDSSKWH
;
A
#
# COMPACT_ATOMS: atom_id res chain seq x y z
N MET A 1 62.56 12.58 19.60
CA MET A 1 61.98 11.22 19.76
C MET A 1 60.86 11.06 18.76
N LYS A 2 60.70 9.83 18.27
CA LYS A 2 59.96 9.39 17.08
C LYS A 2 58.51 9.89 17.00
N PHE A 3 58.18 10.53 15.88
CA PHE A 3 56.82 10.55 15.32
C PHE A 3 56.50 9.15 14.80
N PHE A 4 55.44 8.49 15.28
CA PHE A 4 54.82 7.38 14.55
C PHE A 4 53.34 7.21 14.96
N ALA A 5 52.49 7.38 13.94
CA ALA A 5 51.18 6.78 13.68
C ALA A 5 50.57 5.87 14.76
N ILE A 6 49.40 6.25 15.28
CA ILE A 6 48.39 5.32 15.79
C ILE A 6 47.00 5.81 15.31
N THR A 7 46.55 5.22 14.19
CA THR A 7 45.16 4.79 13.90
C THR A 7 44.05 5.84 14.11
N ALA A 8 43.49 6.48 13.08
CA ALA A 8 42.64 5.87 12.06
C ALA A 8 41.80 4.68 12.58
N PHE A 9 40.97 4.87 13.62
CA PHE A 9 40.00 3.83 14.00
C PHE A 9 38.80 4.34 14.83
N LEU A 10 38.16 5.44 14.43
CA LEU A 10 36.81 5.76 14.93
C LEU A 10 35.89 6.23 13.80
N LEU A 11 36.03 5.61 12.62
CA LEU A 11 34.95 5.50 11.66
C LEU A 11 34.14 4.24 12.02
N ALA A 12 33.60 4.18 13.25
CA ALA A 12 32.51 3.27 13.55
C ALA A 12 31.28 3.92 12.90
N LEU A 13 31.01 3.64 11.63
CA LEU A 13 29.99 2.66 11.26
C LEU A 13 28.86 2.64 12.31
N GLY A 14 28.19 3.79 12.45
CA GLY A 14 26.79 3.80 12.81
C GLY A 14 26.04 3.11 11.68
N LEU A 15 26.10 1.77 11.63
CA LEU A 15 25.11 0.97 10.94
C LEU A 15 23.79 1.40 11.58
N ALA A 16 23.05 2.26 10.88
CA ALA A 16 21.63 2.36 11.06
C ALA A 16 21.08 0.97 10.74
N LEU A 17 20.91 0.16 11.77
CA LEU A 17 20.15 -1.06 11.72
C LEU A 17 18.72 -0.61 11.42
N VAL A 18 18.39 -0.49 10.13
CA VAL A 18 17.01 -0.33 9.68
C VAL A 18 16.36 -1.67 10.00
N VAL A 19 15.79 -1.76 11.20
CA VAL A 19 14.87 -2.84 11.54
C VAL A 19 13.71 -2.67 10.57
N ALA A 20 13.62 -3.54 9.58
CA ALA A 20 12.43 -3.65 8.76
C ALA A 20 11.28 -3.98 9.71
N GLN A 21 10.49 -2.96 10.09
CA GLN A 21 9.25 -3.20 10.81
C GLN A 21 8.32 -3.89 9.82
N GLU A 22 8.03 -5.16 10.06
CA GLU A 22 6.98 -5.85 9.33
C GLU A 22 5.66 -5.16 9.66
N THR A 23 5.08 -4.53 8.65
CA THR A 23 3.72 -3.97 8.74
C THR A 23 2.75 -5.11 9.00
N LYS A 24 2.19 -5.17 10.21
CA LYS A 24 1.17 -6.16 10.55
C LYS A 24 -0.19 -5.66 10.06
N TRP A 25 -0.73 -6.30 9.03
CA TRP A 25 -2.07 -6.03 8.55
C TRP A 25 -3.13 -6.41 9.60
N PRO A 26 -4.27 -5.70 9.67
CA PRO A 26 -5.36 -6.07 10.56
C PRO A 26 -5.96 -7.42 10.15
N ASN A 27 -6.49 -8.18 11.11
CA ASN A 27 -7.22 -9.42 10.86
C ASN A 27 -8.67 -9.30 11.38
N PRO A 28 -9.69 -9.41 10.51
CA PRO A 28 -9.60 -9.61 9.07
C PRO A 28 -9.04 -8.39 8.33
N ALA A 29 -8.30 -8.67 7.25
CA ALA A 29 -7.91 -7.66 6.27
C ALA A 29 -8.98 -7.59 5.19
N TYR A 30 -9.39 -6.39 4.80
CA TYR A 30 -10.36 -6.16 3.75
C TYR A 30 -9.65 -5.77 2.46
N SER A 31 -10.01 -6.45 1.39
CA SER A 31 -9.69 -6.04 0.03
C SER A 31 -10.98 -5.82 -0.75
N TYR A 32 -10.82 -5.25 -1.93
CA TYR A 32 -11.91 -4.82 -2.80
C TYR A 32 -11.59 -5.26 -4.21
N ARG A 33 -12.34 -6.24 -4.70
CA ARG A 33 -12.20 -6.68 -6.08
C ARG A 33 -12.92 -5.72 -7.01
N ALA A 34 -12.23 -5.21 -8.02
CA ALA A 34 -12.82 -4.32 -9.02
C ALA A 34 -13.61 -5.14 -10.06
N ASP A 35 -14.85 -5.54 -9.74
CA ASP A 35 -15.69 -6.32 -10.67
C ASP A 35 -16.02 -5.56 -11.97
N LYS A 36 -15.95 -4.22 -11.94
CA LYS A 36 -16.08 -3.36 -13.11
C LYS A 36 -15.14 -2.16 -13.00
N HIS A 37 -14.56 -1.77 -14.13
CA HIS A 37 -13.79 -0.54 -14.33
C HIS A 37 -14.09 0.00 -15.76
N PRO A 38 -13.69 1.24 -16.11
CA PRO A 38 -13.89 1.78 -17.44
C PRO A 38 -13.37 0.87 -18.56
N ASP A 39 -14.12 0.79 -19.66
CA ASP A 39 -13.76 -0.03 -20.82
C ASP A 39 -12.42 0.38 -21.42
N GLY A 40 -11.60 -0.61 -21.79
CA GLY A 40 -10.27 -0.38 -22.36
C GLY A 40 -9.21 0.08 -21.35
N MET A 41 -9.56 0.20 -20.06
CA MET A 41 -8.61 0.52 -19.01
C MET A 41 -7.71 -0.69 -18.70
N GLY A 42 -6.40 -0.50 -18.87
CA GLY A 42 -5.41 -1.51 -18.51
C GLY A 42 -5.13 -1.56 -17.01
N VAL A 43 -4.43 -2.61 -16.57
CA VAL A 43 -4.05 -2.85 -15.16
C VAL A 43 -3.32 -1.66 -14.53
N ILE A 44 -2.39 -1.03 -15.25
CA ILE A 44 -1.61 0.11 -14.73
C ILE A 44 -2.53 1.29 -14.37
N PRO A 45 -3.37 1.81 -15.29
CA PRO A 45 -4.34 2.86 -14.97
C PRO A 45 -5.32 2.50 -13.84
N ILE A 46 -5.75 1.24 -13.71
CA ILE A 46 -6.63 0.82 -12.61
C ILE A 46 -5.92 0.97 -11.27
N ARG A 47 -4.69 0.46 -11.18
CA ARG A 47 -3.84 0.59 -9.99
C ARG A 47 -3.56 2.05 -9.65
N GLU A 48 -3.26 2.87 -10.65
CA GLU A 48 -3.03 4.30 -10.45
C GLU A 48 -4.28 5.01 -9.93
N ALA A 49 -5.44 4.76 -10.55
CA ALA A 49 -6.72 5.32 -10.09
C ALA A 49 -7.02 4.94 -8.63
N TRP A 50 -6.78 3.67 -8.25
CA TRP A 50 -6.91 3.21 -6.87
C TRP A 50 -5.91 3.90 -5.92
N ASN A 51 -4.63 3.92 -6.27
CA ASN A 51 -3.58 4.55 -5.46
C ASN A 51 -3.86 6.04 -5.24
N ASP A 52 -4.28 6.74 -6.28
CA ASP A 52 -4.55 8.18 -6.24
C ASP A 52 -5.67 8.50 -5.23
N VAL A 53 -6.78 7.74 -5.28
CA VAL A 53 -7.84 7.90 -4.27
C VAL A 53 -7.36 7.45 -2.89
N CYS A 54 -6.62 6.34 -2.78
CA CYS A 54 -6.11 5.84 -1.51
C CYS A 54 -5.28 6.88 -0.75
N PHE A 55 -4.30 7.47 -1.44
CA PHE A 55 -3.45 8.51 -0.84
C PHE A 55 -4.23 9.79 -0.56
N SER A 56 -5.23 10.14 -1.36
CA SER A 56 -6.10 11.31 -1.10
C SER A 56 -6.92 11.20 0.20
N TYR A 57 -7.24 9.98 0.64
CA TYR A 57 -7.94 9.70 1.90
C TYR A 57 -7.01 9.31 3.05
N SER A 58 -5.75 9.78 3.00
CA SER A 58 -4.72 9.49 4.03
C SER A 58 -4.37 8.00 4.16
N GLY A 59 -4.65 7.19 3.14
CA GLY A 59 -4.09 5.86 3.05
C GLY A 59 -2.57 5.94 3.04
N ALA A 60 -1.92 5.16 3.90
CA ALA A 60 -0.47 5.02 3.93
C ALA A 60 -0.01 3.74 3.23
N TYR A 61 -0.90 2.75 3.17
CA TYR A 61 -0.64 1.46 2.53
C TYR A 61 -1.69 1.18 1.47
N SER A 62 -1.22 1.11 0.22
CA SER A 62 -2.04 0.77 -0.94
C SER A 62 -1.43 -0.42 -1.65
N VAL A 63 -2.24 -1.43 -1.95
CA VAL A 63 -1.84 -2.57 -2.80
C VAL A 63 -2.92 -2.79 -3.84
N TYR A 64 -2.49 -3.14 -5.05
CA TYR A 64 -3.32 -3.64 -6.11
C TYR A 64 -2.69 -4.94 -6.63
N ASP A 65 -3.39 -6.06 -6.50
CA ASP A 65 -3.00 -7.35 -7.07
C ASP A 65 -3.70 -7.56 -8.42
N GLU A 66 -2.91 -7.59 -9.49
CA GLU A 66 -3.40 -7.77 -10.85
C GLU A 66 -4.02 -9.15 -11.10
N LYS A 67 -3.60 -10.18 -10.37
CA LYS A 67 -4.06 -11.56 -10.61
C LYS A 67 -5.47 -11.77 -10.08
N SER A 68 -5.74 -11.24 -8.88
CA SER A 68 -7.06 -11.30 -8.26
C SER A 68 -7.94 -10.08 -8.58
N ASN A 69 -7.35 -9.03 -9.17
CA ASN A 69 -7.98 -7.73 -9.41
C ASN A 69 -8.52 -7.13 -8.11
N GLU A 70 -7.76 -7.30 -7.03
CA GLU A 70 -8.11 -6.87 -5.69
C GLU A 70 -7.20 -5.74 -5.23
N SER A 71 -7.81 -4.78 -4.53
CA SER A 71 -7.11 -3.65 -3.97
C SER A 71 -7.38 -3.52 -2.48
N LEU A 72 -6.41 -3.01 -1.74
CA LEU A 72 -6.60 -2.59 -0.34
C LEU A 72 -6.09 -1.17 -0.16
N CYS A 73 -6.64 -0.49 0.84
CA CYS A 73 -6.19 0.82 1.23
C CYS A 73 -6.36 0.99 2.73
N TYR A 74 -5.27 1.27 3.43
CA TYR A 74 -5.21 1.42 4.87
C TYR A 74 -4.38 2.63 5.27
N THR A 75 -4.78 3.29 6.35
CA THR A 75 -3.99 4.33 7.02
C THR A 75 -2.83 3.75 7.82
N GLU A 76 -1.93 4.60 8.35
CA GLU A 76 -0.81 4.17 9.22
C GLU A 76 -1.28 3.40 10.46
N ASP A 77 -2.44 3.77 11.02
CA ASP A 77 -3.08 3.12 12.16
C ASP A 77 -3.96 1.91 11.77
N MET A 78 -3.81 1.37 10.56
CA MET A 78 -4.51 0.18 10.06
C MET A 78 -6.03 0.31 9.97
N ARG A 79 -6.55 1.53 9.76
CA ARG A 79 -7.97 1.74 9.46
C ARG A 79 -8.22 1.54 7.97
N ASP A 80 -9.23 0.72 7.65
CA ASP A 80 -9.69 0.46 6.29
C ASP A 80 -10.36 1.73 5.71
N VAL A 81 -9.76 2.28 4.66
CA VAL A 81 -10.26 3.45 3.91
C VAL A 81 -10.67 3.09 2.48
N GLY A 82 -10.67 1.79 2.13
CA GLY A 82 -11.16 1.32 0.85
C GLY A 82 -12.61 1.70 0.51
N PRO A 83 -13.57 1.80 1.46
CA PRO A 83 -14.93 2.25 1.15
C PRO A 83 -14.98 3.69 0.62
N ASP A 84 -14.15 4.58 1.16
CA ASP A 84 -14.07 5.98 0.70
C ASP A 84 -13.42 6.07 -0.68
N CYS A 85 -12.40 5.24 -0.94
CA CYS A 85 -11.78 5.09 -2.25
C CYS A 85 -12.80 4.67 -3.31
N ILE A 86 -13.59 3.63 -3.02
CA ILE A 86 -14.66 3.12 -3.90
C ILE A 86 -15.67 4.22 -4.20
N LYS A 87 -16.15 4.89 -3.16
CA LYS A 87 -17.12 5.96 -3.29
C LYS A 87 -16.58 7.07 -4.21
N SER A 88 -15.32 7.49 -4.02
CA SER A 88 -14.69 8.52 -4.85
C SER A 88 -14.60 8.11 -6.33
N LEU A 89 -14.18 6.87 -6.62
CA LEU A 89 -14.12 6.37 -8.00
C LEU A 89 -15.50 6.29 -8.65
N GLN A 90 -16.50 5.83 -7.91
CA GLN A 90 -17.89 5.76 -8.38
C GLN A 90 -18.54 7.14 -8.56
N GLU A 91 -18.13 8.15 -7.79
CA GLU A 91 -18.59 9.53 -7.95
C GLU A 91 -17.93 10.22 -9.15
N LYS A 92 -16.63 9.99 -9.38
CA LYS A 92 -15.89 10.54 -10.53
C LYS A 92 -16.40 9.99 -11.87
N GLU A 93 -16.68 8.70 -11.93
CA GLU A 93 -17.16 8.02 -13.13
C GLU A 93 -18.29 7.06 -12.80
N LYS A 94 -19.47 7.63 -12.60
CA LYS A 94 -20.69 6.87 -12.26
C LYS A 94 -20.93 5.73 -13.24
N ASP A 95 -21.31 4.58 -12.68
CA ASP A 95 -21.62 3.34 -13.38
C ASP A 95 -20.44 2.69 -14.13
N LYS A 96 -19.23 3.26 -14.10
CA LYS A 96 -18.03 2.63 -14.68
C LYS A 96 -17.27 1.77 -13.68
N TRP A 97 -17.43 2.02 -12.39
CA TRP A 97 -16.74 1.30 -11.33
C TRP A 97 -17.70 0.48 -10.47
N ALA A 98 -17.38 -0.79 -10.22
CA ALA A 98 -18.08 -1.65 -9.28
C ALA A 98 -17.10 -2.51 -8.50
N PHE A 99 -17.36 -2.68 -7.21
CA PHE A 99 -16.46 -3.38 -6.31
C PHE A 99 -17.20 -4.34 -5.39
N THR A 100 -16.59 -5.50 -5.13
CA THR A 100 -17.00 -6.44 -4.09
C THR A 100 -16.01 -6.37 -2.94
N LYS A 101 -16.51 -6.14 -1.72
CA LYS A 101 -15.71 -6.23 -0.49
C LYS A 101 -15.41 -7.70 -0.17
N ILE A 102 -14.15 -8.01 0.08
CA ILE A 102 -13.64 -9.34 0.41
C ILE A 102 -12.96 -9.28 1.78
N SER A 103 -13.36 -10.17 2.68
CA SER A 103 -12.66 -10.40 3.94
C SER A 103 -11.59 -11.47 3.71
N ASN A 104 -10.34 -11.15 4.03
CA ASN A 104 -9.20 -12.06 3.89
C ASN A 104 -8.51 -12.25 5.24
N ASP A 105 -7.77 -13.35 5.35
CA ASP A 105 -6.67 -13.41 6.30
C ASP A 105 -5.59 -12.40 5.88
N SER A 106 -5.08 -11.64 6.85
CA SER A 106 -3.92 -10.76 6.70
C SER A 106 -2.73 -11.43 5.99
N SER A 107 -2.53 -12.74 6.16
CA SER A 107 -1.44 -13.53 5.57
C SER A 107 -1.39 -13.44 4.03
N LYS A 108 -2.50 -13.07 3.38
CA LYS A 108 -2.59 -12.93 1.92
C LYS A 108 -1.75 -11.76 1.39
N TRP A 109 -1.46 -10.76 2.23
CA TRP A 109 -0.89 -9.47 1.82
C TRP A 109 0.55 -9.24 2.30
N HIS A 110 1.24 -10.32 2.71
CA HIS A 110 2.64 -10.33 3.13
C HIS A 110 3.57 -10.81 2.02
#